data_AF-A0A7J3VG95-F1
#
_entry.id   AF-A0A7J3VG95-F1
#
_cell.length_a   1.000
_cell.length_b   1.000
_cell.length_c   1.000
_cell.angle_alpha   90.00
_cell.angle_beta   90.00
_cell.angle_gamma   90.00
#
_symmetry.space_group_name_H-M   'P 1'
#
loop_
_entity.id
_entity.type
_entity.pdbx_description
1 polymer ?
#
loop_
_entity_poly.entity_id
_entity_poly.type
_entity_poly.pdbx_seq_one_letter_code
_entity_poly.pdbx_strand_id
1 'polypeptide(L)'
;MSRVSDVGERALIQRIMKNLTPLPGMPIPFWDDASALSLGDGRALVVNTDMLVWKTDIPEGMTPFQAARKAVVMNVSDLGAKGVQPTAFMPNIGIPSDYPVDDVVEMAKGFEEGAREYGCHVVGGDTNEACDVIISGSALGIMDEKRIMLRNNGVKPGHILATTGYFGLTSVGFTYLINGIEPQKDVKQPALDAVYMPKARVSEGVALAKTGAVSGCMDSSDGLS
;
A
#
# COMPACT_ATOMS: atom_id res chain seq x y z
N MET A 1 28.47 -13.09 11.98
CA MET A 1 27.12 -12.55 12.24
C MET A 1 26.23 -12.96 11.07
N SER A 2 24.98 -13.36 11.30
CA SER A 2 24.02 -13.64 10.22
C SER A 2 23.67 -12.35 9.47
N ARG A 3 23.60 -12.41 8.15
CA ARG A 3 23.12 -11.32 7.29
C ARG A 3 21.60 -11.37 7.17
N VAL A 4 20.98 -10.29 6.71
CA VAL A 4 19.52 -10.22 6.44
C VAL A 4 19.07 -11.34 5.49
N SER A 5 19.87 -11.62 4.46
CA SER A 5 19.64 -12.70 3.49
C SER A 5 19.49 -14.08 4.12
N ASP A 6 20.08 -14.30 5.30
CA ASP A 6 20.15 -15.61 5.94
C ASP A 6 18.90 -15.90 6.81
N VAL A 7 18.10 -14.87 7.09
CA VAL A 7 16.98 -14.93 8.05
C VAL A 7 15.63 -14.92 7.33
N GLY A 8 15.53 -14.24 6.19
CA GLY A 8 14.27 -14.00 5.50
C GLY A 8 13.41 -12.93 6.20
N GLU A 9 12.49 -12.35 5.44
CA GLU A 9 11.74 -11.15 5.83
C GLU A 9 10.89 -11.36 7.10
N ARG A 10 10.00 -12.36 7.11
CA ARG A 10 9.10 -12.61 8.25
C ARG A 10 9.84 -12.80 9.57
N ALA A 11 10.96 -13.53 9.56
CA ALA A 11 11.75 -13.76 10.76
C ALA A 11 12.58 -12.52 11.13
N LEU A 12 13.03 -11.71 10.17
CA LEU A 12 13.68 -10.43 10.43
C LEU A 12 12.71 -9.45 11.11
N ILE A 13 11.49 -9.33 10.57
CA ILE A 13 10.40 -8.53 11.14
C ILE A 13 10.14 -8.93 12.60
N GLN A 14 9.99 -10.23 12.89
CA GLN A 14 9.81 -10.71 14.27
C GLN A 14 10.98 -10.32 15.19
N ARG A 15 12.22 -10.30 14.69
CA ARG A 15 13.38 -9.84 15.46
C ARG A 15 13.32 -8.33 15.71
N ILE A 16 12.91 -7.53 14.73
CA ILE A 16 12.69 -6.08 14.91
C ILE A 16 11.62 -5.84 15.97
N MET A 17 10.45 -6.47 15.84
CA MET A 17 9.32 -6.31 16.76
C MET A 17 9.66 -6.63 18.21
N LYS A 18 10.53 -7.63 18.47
CA LYS A 18 10.98 -7.97 19.83
C LYS A 18 11.73 -6.85 20.54
N ASN A 19 12.20 -5.85 19.80
CA ASN A 19 12.92 -4.68 20.33
C ASN A 19 12.04 -3.41 20.37
N LEU A 20 10.75 -3.52 20.00
CA LEU A 20 9.82 -2.40 19.99
C LEU A 20 8.76 -2.60 21.07
N THR A 21 8.35 -1.50 21.70
CA THR A 21 7.23 -1.50 22.66
C THR A 21 6.00 -0.93 21.98
N PRO A 22 4.93 -1.72 21.80
CA PRO A 22 3.68 -1.22 21.24
C PRO A 22 3.08 -0.11 22.12
N LEU A 23 2.41 0.85 21.47
CA LEU A 23 1.61 1.83 22.20
C LEU A 23 0.42 1.11 22.86
N PRO A 24 0.19 1.30 24.17
CA PRO A 24 -0.97 0.70 24.83
C PRO A 24 -2.30 1.22 24.26
N GLY A 25 -3.25 0.33 24.03
CA GLY A 25 -4.62 0.70 23.63
C GLY A 25 -4.78 1.17 22.19
N MET A 26 -3.88 0.79 21.28
CA MET A 26 -4.06 1.07 19.84
C MET A 26 -5.38 0.49 19.33
N PRO A 27 -6.21 1.27 18.59
CA PRO A 27 -7.46 0.78 18.00
C PRO A 27 -7.27 -0.35 16.98
N ILE A 28 -6.13 -0.37 16.29
CA ILE A 28 -5.70 -1.47 15.44
C ILE A 28 -4.56 -2.22 16.16
N PRO A 29 -4.59 -3.56 16.25
CA PRO A 29 -3.51 -4.33 16.83
C PRO A 29 -2.14 -3.99 16.23
N PHE A 30 -1.10 -4.03 17.05
CA PHE A 30 0.25 -3.78 16.57
C PHE A 30 0.60 -4.77 15.46
N TRP A 31 1.16 -4.26 14.36
CA TRP A 31 1.62 -5.05 13.21
C TRP A 31 0.50 -5.64 12.33
N ASP A 32 -0.53 -4.84 12.10
CA ASP A 32 -1.57 -5.04 11.08
C ASP A 32 -1.26 -4.17 9.82
N ASP A 33 -2.11 -4.18 8.79
CA ASP A 33 -1.86 -3.48 7.50
C ASP A 33 -1.78 -1.95 7.64
N ALA A 34 -2.29 -1.40 8.75
CA ALA A 34 -2.16 0.01 9.09
C ALA A 34 -2.04 0.17 10.62
N SER A 35 -1.56 1.33 11.05
CA SER A 35 -1.53 1.70 12.47
C SER A 35 -2.64 2.69 12.79
N ALA A 36 -3.19 2.64 14.00
CA ALA A 36 -4.19 3.60 14.45
C ALA A 36 -3.83 4.20 15.82
N LEU A 37 -4.15 5.48 15.99
CA LEU A 37 -3.97 6.27 17.20
C LEU A 37 -5.33 6.86 17.60
N SER A 38 -5.77 6.59 18.82
CA SER A 38 -6.99 7.22 19.35
C SER A 38 -6.82 8.73 19.47
N LEU A 39 -7.85 9.48 19.07
CA LEU A 39 -7.94 10.93 19.25
C LEU A 39 -8.63 11.31 20.57
N GLY A 40 -9.07 10.32 21.37
CA GLY A 40 -9.70 10.52 22.67
C GLY A 40 -11.18 10.90 22.62
N ASP A 41 -11.76 11.07 21.43
CA ASP A 41 -13.16 11.45 21.21
C ASP A 41 -13.99 10.37 20.48
N GLY A 42 -13.51 9.12 20.50
CA GLY A 42 -14.11 7.99 19.79
C GLY A 42 -13.72 7.90 18.31
N ARG A 43 -12.86 8.80 17.82
CA ARG A 43 -12.22 8.70 16.51
C ARG A 43 -10.76 8.30 16.65
N ALA A 44 -10.21 7.74 15.58
CA ALA A 44 -8.79 7.47 15.46
C ALA A 44 -8.22 8.03 14.17
N LEU A 45 -6.96 8.47 14.28
CA LEU A 45 -6.08 8.69 13.15
C LEU A 45 -5.53 7.33 12.71
N VAL A 46 -5.77 6.95 11.47
CA VAL A 46 -5.24 5.73 10.85
C VAL A 46 -4.16 6.14 9.86
N VAL A 47 -3.01 5.49 9.94
CA VAL A 47 -1.81 5.80 9.19
C VAL A 47 -1.26 4.51 8.59
N ASN A 48 -0.94 4.55 7.30
CA ASN A 48 -0.07 3.56 6.69
C ASN A 48 1.21 4.23 6.17
N THR A 49 2.30 3.47 6.12
CA THR A 49 3.51 3.83 5.39
C THR A 49 3.99 2.66 4.59
N ASP A 50 4.48 2.95 3.40
CA ASP A 50 4.95 1.94 2.46
C ASP A 50 6.07 2.51 1.60
N MET A 51 6.90 1.65 1.02
CA MET A 51 8.04 2.09 0.20
C MET A 51 8.25 1.26 -1.06
N LEU A 52 8.79 1.91 -2.08
CA LEU A 52 9.27 1.34 -3.33
C LEU A 52 10.73 1.75 -3.54
N VAL A 53 11.56 0.79 -3.90
CA VAL A 53 12.95 1.01 -4.30
C VAL A 53 13.05 0.67 -5.79
N TRP A 54 13.56 1.60 -6.59
CA TRP A 54 13.50 1.52 -8.05
C TRP A 54 14.16 0.26 -8.59
N LYS A 55 15.34 -0.08 -8.08
CA LYS A 55 16.08 -1.26 -8.54
C LYS A 55 15.39 -2.59 -8.25
N THR A 56 14.51 -2.67 -7.24
CA THR A 56 13.89 -3.93 -6.81
C THR A 56 12.40 -4.02 -7.13
N ASP A 57 11.67 -2.91 -7.07
CA ASP A 57 10.20 -2.91 -7.07
C ASP A 57 9.57 -2.31 -8.33
N ILE A 58 10.38 -1.64 -9.15
CA ILE A 58 9.94 -0.95 -10.37
C ILE A 58 10.34 -1.79 -11.59
N PRO A 59 9.38 -2.48 -12.23
CA PRO A 59 9.66 -3.29 -13.40
C PRO A 59 9.96 -2.42 -14.62
N GLU A 60 10.64 -3.03 -15.61
CA GLU A 60 10.94 -2.36 -16.87
C GLU A 60 9.67 -1.80 -17.53
N GLY A 61 9.78 -0.61 -18.11
CA GLY A 61 8.68 0.09 -18.76
C GLY A 61 7.76 0.90 -17.84
N MET A 62 7.88 0.75 -16.51
CA MET A 62 7.16 1.62 -15.57
C MET A 62 7.78 3.02 -15.57
N THR A 63 6.96 4.03 -15.85
CA THR A 63 7.39 5.43 -15.88
C THR A 63 7.49 6.04 -14.47
N PRO A 64 8.23 7.15 -14.29
CA PRO A 64 8.28 7.88 -13.02
C PRO A 64 6.90 8.31 -12.52
N PHE A 65 6.02 8.76 -13.43
CA PHE A 65 4.63 9.05 -13.13
C PHE A 65 3.88 7.84 -12.56
N GLN A 66 3.98 6.68 -13.21
CA GLN A 66 3.33 5.44 -12.78
C GLN A 66 3.87 4.95 -11.45
N ALA A 67 5.19 5.00 -11.24
CA ALA A 67 5.83 4.64 -9.99
C ALA A 67 5.34 5.51 -8.83
N ALA A 68 5.27 6.82 -9.03
CA ALA A 68 4.77 7.76 -8.04
C ALA A 68 3.28 7.56 -7.73
N ARG A 69 2.43 7.38 -8.77
CA ARG A 69 1.01 7.05 -8.57
C ARG A 69 0.86 5.73 -7.82
N LYS A 70 1.63 4.70 -8.17
CA LYS A 70 1.63 3.40 -7.49
C LYS A 70 2.00 3.51 -6.02
N ALA A 71 2.96 4.37 -5.66
CA ALA A 71 3.33 4.64 -4.26
C ALA A 71 2.16 5.24 -3.45
N VAL A 72 1.32 6.06 -4.06
CA VAL A 72 0.06 6.50 -3.43
C VAL A 72 -0.90 5.32 -3.27
N VAL A 73 -1.13 4.58 -4.37
CA VAL A 73 -2.10 3.46 -4.43
C VAL A 73 -1.84 2.41 -3.37
N MET A 74 -0.58 2.01 -3.15
CA MET A 74 -0.26 0.99 -2.13
C MET A 74 -0.63 1.48 -0.73
N ASN A 75 -0.24 2.70 -0.37
CA ASN A 75 -0.53 3.27 0.94
C ASN A 75 -2.04 3.45 1.20
N VAL A 76 -2.80 3.89 0.19
CA VAL A 76 -4.25 4.06 0.34
C VAL A 76 -5.01 2.74 0.29
N SER A 77 -4.44 1.68 -0.30
CA SER A 77 -5.02 0.34 -0.31
C SER A 77 -5.19 -0.18 1.11
N ASP A 78 -4.18 -0.04 1.97
CA ASP A 78 -4.24 -0.47 3.36
C ASP A 78 -5.26 0.33 4.19
N LEU A 79 -5.32 1.65 3.98
CA LEU A 79 -6.39 2.46 4.57
C LEU A 79 -7.78 1.98 4.13
N GLY A 80 -7.94 1.69 2.84
CA GLY A 80 -9.15 1.12 2.27
C GLY A 80 -9.51 -0.23 2.91
N ALA A 81 -8.52 -1.10 3.13
CA ALA A 81 -8.70 -2.38 3.80
C ALA A 81 -9.17 -2.22 5.26
N LYS A 82 -8.87 -1.11 5.92
CA LYS A 82 -9.41 -0.77 7.26
C LYS A 82 -10.72 0.02 7.21
N GLY A 83 -11.25 0.27 6.02
CA GLY A 83 -12.48 1.02 5.79
C GLY A 83 -12.33 2.53 5.85
N VAL A 84 -11.09 3.01 5.88
CA VAL A 84 -10.76 4.41 6.10
C VAL A 84 -10.70 5.14 4.76
N GLN A 85 -11.35 6.31 4.70
CA GLN A 85 -11.20 7.24 3.60
C GLN A 85 -9.88 8.02 3.78
N PRO A 86 -8.90 7.90 2.87
CA PRO A 86 -7.68 8.71 2.91
C PRO A 86 -8.00 10.19 2.79
N THR A 87 -7.18 11.02 3.45
CA THR A 87 -7.31 12.48 3.47
C THR A 87 -6.02 13.19 3.11
N ALA A 88 -4.88 12.65 3.55
CA ALA A 88 -3.56 13.22 3.33
C ALA A 88 -2.56 12.15 2.92
N PHE A 89 -1.63 12.53 2.04
CA PHE A 89 -0.49 11.72 1.62
C PHE A 89 0.78 12.57 1.68
N MET A 90 1.88 11.96 2.11
CA MET A 90 3.20 12.60 2.19
C MET A 90 4.25 11.70 1.54
N PRO A 91 4.75 12.02 0.33
CA PRO A 91 5.87 11.32 -0.27
C PRO A 91 7.22 11.77 0.33
N ASN A 92 8.13 10.82 0.50
CA ASN A 92 9.54 11.03 0.76
C ASN A 92 10.32 10.40 -0.40
N ILE A 93 11.16 11.19 -1.08
CA ILE A 93 11.90 10.72 -2.26
C ILE A 93 13.42 10.79 -2.02
N GLY A 94 14.08 9.64 -2.15
CA GLY A 94 15.53 9.54 -2.29
C GLY A 94 15.87 9.51 -3.77
N ILE A 95 16.75 10.40 -4.25
CA ILE A 95 17.02 10.55 -5.69
C ILE A 95 18.53 10.69 -5.94
N PRO A 96 19.11 9.99 -6.94
CA PRO A 96 20.48 10.23 -7.38
C PRO A 96 20.71 11.65 -7.91
N SER A 97 21.88 12.22 -7.62
CA SER A 97 22.22 13.59 -8.03
C SER A 97 22.20 13.84 -9.56
N ASP A 98 22.31 12.79 -10.36
CA ASP A 98 22.28 12.81 -11.82
C ASP A 98 20.91 12.42 -12.42
N TYR A 99 19.89 12.21 -11.59
CA TYR A 99 18.56 11.83 -12.05
C TYR A 99 17.85 12.98 -12.78
N PRO A 100 17.17 12.75 -13.92
CA PRO A 100 16.56 13.83 -14.70
C PRO A 100 15.49 14.59 -13.92
N VAL A 101 15.59 15.92 -13.91
CA VAL A 101 14.62 16.80 -13.22
C VAL A 101 13.21 16.63 -13.80
N ASP A 102 13.08 16.47 -15.11
CA ASP A 102 11.79 16.27 -15.76
C ASP A 102 11.08 14.99 -15.26
N ASP A 103 11.84 13.92 -14.99
CA ASP A 103 11.30 12.69 -14.42
C ASP A 103 10.82 12.88 -12.98
N VAL A 104 11.50 13.72 -12.19
CA VAL A 104 11.04 14.12 -10.84
C VAL A 104 9.74 14.92 -10.92
N VAL A 105 9.60 15.79 -11.93
CA VAL A 105 8.34 16.51 -12.18
C VAL A 105 7.23 15.54 -12.58
N GLU A 106 7.52 14.51 -13.38
CA GLU A 106 6.56 13.44 -13.68
C GLU A 106 6.15 12.64 -12.43
N MET A 107 7.08 12.38 -11.50
CA MET A 107 6.72 11.80 -10.20
C MET A 107 5.75 12.70 -9.43
N ALA A 108 6.00 14.01 -9.37
CA ALA A 108 5.11 14.95 -8.70
C ALA A 108 3.68 14.92 -9.27
N LYS A 109 3.55 14.81 -10.60
CA LYS A 109 2.24 14.64 -11.27
C LYS A 109 1.59 13.31 -10.92
N GLY A 110 2.37 12.23 -10.83
CA GLY A 110 1.88 10.92 -10.42
C GLY A 110 1.38 10.89 -8.98
N PHE A 111 2.08 11.56 -8.06
CA PHE A 111 1.62 11.73 -6.67
C PHE A 111 0.30 12.51 -6.60
N GLU A 112 0.20 13.63 -7.32
CA GLU A 112 -1.02 14.43 -7.36
C GLU A 112 -2.18 13.61 -7.95
N GLU A 113 -2.04 13.02 -9.14
CA GLU A 113 -3.13 12.24 -9.74
C GLU A 113 -3.56 11.08 -8.84
N GLY A 114 -2.60 10.32 -8.30
CA GLY A 114 -2.88 9.22 -7.39
C GLY A 114 -3.60 9.69 -6.12
N ALA A 115 -3.19 10.81 -5.52
CA ALA A 115 -3.87 11.33 -4.33
C ALA A 115 -5.30 11.76 -4.64
N ARG A 116 -5.50 12.51 -5.73
CA ARG A 116 -6.81 13.04 -6.10
C ARG A 116 -7.80 11.95 -6.49
N GLU A 117 -7.34 10.89 -7.14
CA GLU A 117 -8.17 9.72 -7.49
C GLU A 117 -8.88 9.13 -6.27
N TYR A 118 -8.24 9.13 -5.09
CA TYR A 118 -8.79 8.59 -3.86
C TYR A 118 -9.30 9.66 -2.88
N GLY A 119 -9.53 10.89 -3.34
CA GLY A 119 -10.04 11.98 -2.50
C GLY A 119 -9.03 12.48 -1.45
N CYS A 120 -7.75 12.23 -1.69
CA CYS A 120 -6.63 12.61 -0.85
C CYS A 120 -5.90 13.84 -1.42
N HIS A 121 -5.04 14.45 -0.63
CA HIS A 121 -4.15 15.55 -1.03
C HIS A 121 -2.70 15.25 -0.64
N VAL A 122 -1.75 15.66 -1.49
CA VAL A 122 -0.35 15.72 -1.09
C VAL A 122 -0.17 16.94 -0.17
N VAL A 123 0.20 16.71 1.09
CA VAL A 123 0.24 17.76 2.13
C VAL A 123 1.65 18.18 2.55
N GLY A 124 2.66 17.53 2.00
CA GLY A 124 4.07 17.76 2.33
C GLY A 124 4.89 16.56 1.90
N GLY A 125 6.16 16.53 2.32
CA GLY A 125 7.08 15.46 1.95
C GLY A 125 8.51 15.85 2.24
N ASP A 126 9.42 14.96 1.90
CA ASP A 126 10.86 15.18 1.99
C ASP A 126 11.58 14.75 0.70
N THR A 127 12.75 15.31 0.45
CA THR A 127 13.60 14.95 -0.68
C THR A 127 15.05 14.92 -0.24
N ASN A 128 15.74 13.82 -0.55
CA ASN A 128 17.13 13.65 -0.19
C ASN A 128 17.94 13.01 -1.33
N GLU A 129 19.26 13.24 -1.34
CA GLU A 129 20.14 12.55 -2.26
C GLU A 129 20.29 11.07 -1.83
N ALA A 130 20.24 10.14 -2.79
CA ALA A 130 20.39 8.71 -2.54
C ALA A 130 21.12 8.00 -3.70
N CYS A 131 21.58 6.77 -3.47
CA CYS A 131 22.24 5.96 -4.51
C CYS A 131 21.27 5.22 -5.45
N ASP A 132 19.98 5.29 -5.17
CA ASP A 132 18.88 4.72 -5.95
C ASP A 132 17.68 5.66 -5.85
N VAL A 133 16.71 5.52 -6.76
CA VAL A 133 15.42 6.17 -6.58
C VAL A 133 14.61 5.39 -5.56
N ILE A 134 14.24 6.04 -4.46
CA ILE A 134 13.44 5.47 -3.38
C ILE A 134 12.22 6.36 -3.21
N ILE A 135 11.04 5.76 -3.22
CA ILE A 135 9.78 6.46 -2.96
C ILE A 135 9.16 5.82 -1.73
N SER A 136 9.11 6.53 -0.62
CA SER A 136 8.31 6.15 0.54
C SER A 136 7.10 7.07 0.64
N GLY A 137 5.96 6.53 1.06
CA GLY A 137 4.74 7.29 1.29
C GLY A 137 4.25 7.11 2.71
N SER A 138 3.50 8.09 3.19
CA SER A 138 2.61 7.92 4.33
C SER A 138 1.22 8.43 3.97
N ALA A 139 0.20 7.58 4.09
CA ALA A 139 -1.19 7.98 3.92
C ALA A 139 -1.90 8.04 5.27
N LEU A 140 -2.79 9.02 5.42
CA LEU A 140 -3.51 9.28 6.66
C LEU A 140 -5.00 9.45 6.41
N GLY A 141 -5.82 8.94 7.33
CA GLY A 141 -7.26 9.18 7.38
C GLY A 141 -7.78 9.17 8.80
N ILE A 142 -8.99 9.70 9.00
CA ILE A 142 -9.67 9.71 10.30
C ILE A 142 -10.97 8.93 10.18
N MET A 143 -11.24 8.06 11.15
CA MET A 143 -12.48 7.28 11.21
C MET A 143 -12.94 7.07 12.65
N ASP A 144 -14.24 6.82 12.83
CA ASP A 144 -14.81 6.30 14.08
C ASP A 144 -14.15 4.96 14.44
N GLU A 145 -13.58 4.87 15.65
CA GLU A 145 -12.86 3.68 16.12
C GLU A 145 -13.68 2.40 16.00
N LYS A 146 -14.99 2.48 16.23
CA LYS A 146 -15.89 1.31 16.20
C LYS A 146 -16.16 0.79 14.79
N ARG A 147 -15.82 1.57 13.76
CA ARG A 147 -16.02 1.21 12.35
C ARG A 147 -14.74 0.74 11.68
N ILE A 148 -13.59 0.86 12.34
CA ILE A 148 -12.33 0.35 11.83
C ILE A 148 -12.45 -1.16 11.67
N MET A 149 -12.21 -1.63 10.45
CA MET A 149 -12.21 -3.06 10.18
C MET A 149 -10.82 -3.63 10.52
N LEU A 150 -10.79 -4.77 11.21
CA LEU A 150 -9.57 -5.43 11.66
C LEU A 150 -9.28 -6.67 10.81
N ARG A 151 -8.03 -7.11 10.77
CA ARG A 151 -7.65 -8.36 10.06
C ARG A 151 -8.38 -9.58 10.61
N ASN A 152 -8.60 -9.62 11.92
CA ASN A 152 -9.43 -10.64 12.55
C ASN A 152 -10.27 -10.02 13.69
N ASN A 153 -11.57 -9.94 13.48
CA ASN A 153 -12.58 -9.53 14.43
C ASN A 153 -13.62 -10.64 14.63
N GLY A 154 -13.15 -11.84 14.98
CA GLY A 154 -14.03 -12.99 15.22
C GLY A 154 -14.34 -13.82 13.97
N VAL A 155 -13.37 -13.94 13.06
CA VAL A 155 -13.46 -14.86 11.91
C VAL A 155 -13.67 -16.30 12.42
N LYS A 156 -14.67 -17.00 11.90
CA LYS A 156 -15.05 -18.37 12.31
C LYS A 156 -15.58 -19.20 11.14
N PRO A 157 -15.58 -20.54 11.25
CA PRO A 157 -16.21 -21.43 10.27
C PRO A 157 -17.66 -21.02 10.00
N GLY A 158 -18.06 -21.05 8.72
CA GLY A 158 -19.38 -20.62 8.26
C GLY A 158 -19.46 -19.16 7.79
N HIS A 159 -18.42 -18.36 8.01
CA HIS A 159 -18.30 -17.05 7.36
C HIS A 159 -18.01 -17.19 5.86
N ILE A 160 -18.43 -16.19 5.09
CA ILE A 160 -18.17 -16.12 3.65
C ILE A 160 -16.84 -15.42 3.43
N LEU A 161 -15.97 -16.05 2.63
CA LEU A 161 -14.79 -15.41 2.08
C LEU A 161 -15.17 -14.75 0.74
N ALA A 162 -14.87 -13.46 0.60
CA ALA A 162 -15.22 -12.67 -0.57
C ALA A 162 -14.07 -11.74 -0.97
N THR A 163 -14.08 -11.30 -2.23
CA THR A 163 -13.03 -10.44 -2.81
C THR A 163 -13.67 -9.30 -3.60
N THR A 164 -12.97 -8.16 -3.70
CA THR A 164 -13.44 -6.95 -4.40
C THR A 164 -12.98 -6.89 -5.87
N GLY A 165 -12.61 -8.03 -6.44
CA GLY A 165 -12.13 -8.15 -7.82
C GLY A 165 -11.52 -9.50 -8.14
N TYR A 166 -10.93 -9.58 -9.33
CA TYR A 166 -10.24 -10.76 -9.84
C TYR A 166 -8.76 -10.78 -9.41
N PHE A 167 -8.21 -11.98 -9.29
CA PHE A 167 -6.79 -12.21 -9.00
C PHE A 167 -6.03 -12.62 -10.26
N GLY A 168 -4.71 -12.51 -10.21
CA GLY A 168 -3.81 -13.15 -11.17
C GLY A 168 -3.25 -12.22 -12.26
N LEU A 169 -3.93 -11.13 -12.63
CA LEU A 169 -3.45 -10.23 -13.69
C LEU A 169 -2.06 -9.64 -13.38
N THR A 170 -1.83 -9.18 -12.15
CA THR A 170 -0.52 -8.67 -11.71
C THR A 170 0.56 -9.75 -11.78
N SER A 171 0.24 -10.99 -11.41
CA SER A 171 1.18 -12.12 -11.50
C SER A 171 1.51 -12.47 -12.95
N VAL A 172 0.51 -12.45 -13.85
CA VAL A 172 0.72 -12.62 -15.29
C VAL A 172 1.59 -11.50 -15.85
N GLY A 173 1.34 -10.24 -15.43
CA GLY A 173 2.10 -9.07 -15.85
C GLY A 173 3.57 -9.16 -15.43
N PHE A 174 3.85 -9.49 -14.16
CA PHE A 174 5.22 -9.71 -13.70
C PHE A 174 5.89 -10.90 -14.37
N THR A 175 5.17 -11.99 -14.61
CA THR A 175 5.71 -13.15 -15.33
C THR A 175 6.14 -12.77 -16.75
N TYR A 176 5.37 -11.91 -17.43
CA TYR A 176 5.75 -11.37 -18.72
C TYR A 176 6.97 -10.46 -18.63
N LEU A 177 6.98 -9.50 -17.70
CA LEU A 177 8.03 -8.48 -17.59
C LEU A 177 9.37 -9.04 -17.11
N ILE A 178 9.35 -10.03 -16.21
CA ILE A 178 10.56 -10.61 -15.61
C ILE A 178 11.08 -11.80 -16.43
N ASN A 179 10.18 -12.69 -16.87
CA ASN A 179 10.57 -13.95 -17.50
C ASN A 179 10.40 -13.94 -19.04
N GLY A 180 9.83 -12.88 -19.61
CA GLY A 180 9.57 -12.77 -21.05
C GLY A 180 8.48 -13.71 -21.57
N ILE A 181 7.69 -14.34 -20.68
CA ILE A 181 6.65 -15.28 -21.07
C ILE A 181 5.41 -14.49 -21.48
N GLU A 182 5.16 -14.45 -22.79
CA GLU A 182 4.09 -13.63 -23.34
C GLU A 182 2.70 -14.21 -23.03
N PRO A 183 1.78 -13.41 -22.43
CA PRO A 183 0.42 -13.84 -22.17
C PRO A 183 -0.41 -13.84 -23.46
N GLN A 184 -1.62 -14.42 -23.38
CA GLN A 184 -2.58 -14.33 -24.48
C GLN A 184 -2.86 -12.86 -24.84
N LYS A 185 -3.12 -12.60 -26.13
CA LYS A 185 -3.22 -11.25 -26.70
C LYS A 185 -4.24 -10.35 -25.98
N ASP A 186 -5.36 -10.93 -25.58
CA ASP A 186 -6.45 -10.28 -24.85
C ASP A 186 -6.14 -10.06 -23.36
N VAL A 187 -5.17 -10.79 -22.79
CA VAL A 187 -4.74 -10.68 -21.39
C VAL A 187 -3.54 -9.75 -21.22
N LYS A 188 -2.74 -9.55 -22.28
CA LYS A 188 -1.47 -8.79 -22.22
C LYS A 188 -1.66 -7.37 -21.66
N GLN A 189 -2.53 -6.56 -22.27
CA GLN A 189 -2.71 -5.19 -21.82
C GLN A 189 -3.31 -5.10 -20.41
N PRO A 190 -4.39 -5.85 -20.07
CA PRO A 190 -4.90 -5.88 -18.69
C PRO A 190 -3.85 -6.30 -17.65
N ALA A 191 -2.96 -7.23 -17.99
CA ALA A 191 -1.88 -7.67 -17.09
C ALA A 191 -0.82 -6.59 -16.87
N LEU A 192 -0.44 -5.87 -17.93
CA LEU A 192 0.47 -4.71 -17.83
C LEU A 192 -0.18 -3.57 -17.03
N ASP A 193 -1.45 -3.26 -17.30
CA ASP A 193 -2.19 -2.23 -16.57
C ASP A 193 -2.29 -2.57 -15.07
N ALA A 194 -2.47 -3.84 -14.72
CA ALA A 194 -2.49 -4.28 -13.33
C ALA A 194 -1.14 -4.09 -12.60
N VAL A 195 -0.02 -4.08 -13.33
CA VAL A 195 1.32 -3.83 -12.78
C VAL A 195 1.64 -2.33 -12.74
N TYR A 196 1.37 -1.62 -13.83
CA TYR A 196 1.76 -0.21 -14.00
C TYR A 196 0.77 0.78 -13.39
N MET A 197 -0.51 0.45 -13.38
CA MET A 197 -1.60 1.32 -12.94
C MET A 197 -2.57 0.55 -12.01
N PRO A 198 -2.10 0.02 -10.87
CA PRO A 198 -2.96 -0.66 -9.92
C PRO A 198 -4.05 0.27 -9.39
N LYS A 199 -5.14 -0.32 -8.88
CA LYS A 199 -6.27 0.39 -8.30
C LYS A 199 -6.61 -0.15 -6.92
N ALA A 200 -6.54 0.73 -5.92
CA ALA A 200 -7.00 0.45 -4.57
C ALA A 200 -8.54 0.41 -4.50
N ARG A 201 -9.06 -0.39 -3.56
CA ARG A 201 -10.50 -0.65 -3.38
C ARG A 201 -11.07 0.14 -2.20
N VAL A 202 -10.68 1.41 -2.10
CA VAL A 202 -11.02 2.30 -0.98
C VAL A 202 -12.52 2.48 -0.85
N SER A 203 -13.22 2.74 -1.96
CA SER A 203 -14.68 2.92 -1.96
C SER A 203 -15.43 1.69 -1.42
N GLU A 204 -15.00 0.50 -1.83
CA GLU A 204 -15.55 -0.77 -1.40
C GLU A 204 -15.29 -0.99 0.09
N GLY A 205 -14.06 -0.73 0.55
CA GLY A 205 -13.70 -0.80 1.96
C GLY A 205 -14.52 0.13 2.85
N VAL A 206 -14.67 1.41 2.45
CA VAL A 206 -15.49 2.40 3.14
C VAL A 206 -16.96 1.98 3.17
N ALA A 207 -17.48 1.39 2.10
CA ALA A 207 -18.84 0.88 2.05
C ALA A 207 -19.04 -0.32 2.99
N LEU A 208 -18.09 -1.26 3.00
CA LEU A 208 -18.11 -2.44 3.87
C LEU A 208 -18.05 -2.06 5.35
N ALA A 209 -17.20 -1.11 5.74
CA ALA A 209 -17.12 -0.62 7.11
C ALA A 209 -18.45 -0.04 7.63
N LYS A 210 -19.25 0.59 6.76
CA LYS A 210 -20.57 1.11 7.11
C LYS A 210 -21.59 0.02 7.45
N THR A 211 -21.38 -1.22 7.00
CA THR A 211 -22.30 -2.33 7.27
C THR A 211 -22.16 -2.90 8.68
N GLY A 212 -20.97 -2.79 9.29
CA GLY A 212 -20.64 -3.47 10.54
C GLY A 212 -20.63 -5.00 10.45
N ALA A 213 -20.72 -5.58 9.25
CA ALA A 213 -20.84 -7.03 9.05
C ALA A 213 -19.49 -7.74 8.82
N VAL A 214 -18.41 -6.99 8.63
CA VAL A 214 -17.09 -7.55 8.31
C VAL A 214 -16.44 -8.10 9.57
N SER A 215 -16.20 -9.42 9.57
CA SER A 215 -15.53 -10.11 10.68
C SER A 215 -14.01 -10.15 10.53
N GLY A 216 -13.47 -9.78 9.38
CA GLY A 216 -12.05 -9.78 9.09
C GLY A 216 -11.80 -9.30 7.68
N CYS A 217 -10.73 -8.52 7.47
CA CYS A 217 -10.36 -8.02 6.15
C CYS A 217 -8.87 -7.64 6.08
N MET A 218 -8.33 -7.74 4.87
CA MET A 218 -7.01 -7.27 4.50
C MET A 218 -7.04 -6.96 3.00
N ASP A 219 -6.05 -6.21 2.53
CA ASP A 219 -5.78 -6.14 1.10
C ASP A 219 -5.05 -7.43 0.65
N SER A 220 -4.72 -7.52 -0.64
CA SER A 220 -3.91 -8.63 -1.15
C SER A 220 -2.81 -8.09 -2.05
N SER A 221 -1.68 -7.82 -1.43
CA SER A 221 -0.43 -7.35 -2.04
C SER A 221 0.50 -8.51 -2.40
N ASP A 222 0.58 -9.54 -1.54
CA ASP A 222 1.42 -10.74 -1.73
C ASP A 222 0.75 -11.87 -2.54
N GLY A 223 -0.47 -11.63 -3.05
CA GLY A 223 -1.32 -12.65 -3.67
C GLY A 223 -2.29 -13.29 -2.68
N LEU A 224 -3.16 -14.19 -3.19
CA LEU A 224 -4.16 -14.88 -2.38
C LEU A 224 -3.45 -15.92 -1.50
N SER A 225 -3.33 -15.64 -0.20
CA SER A 225 -2.64 -16.46 0.80
C SER A 225 -3.52 -16.80 1.99
#